data_AF-A0A176QCH7-F1
#
_entry.id   AF-A0A176QCH7-F1
#
_cell.length_a   1.000
_cell.length_b   1.000
_cell.length_c   1.000
_cell.angle_alpha   90.00
_cell.angle_beta   90.00
_cell.angle_gamma   90.00
#
_symmetry.space_group_name_H-M   'P 1'
#
loop_
_entity.id
_entity.type
_entity.pdbx_description
1 polymer ?
#
loop_
_entity_poly.entity_id
_entity_poly.type
_entity_poly.pdbx_seq_one_letter_code
_entity_poly.pdbx_strand_id
1 'polypeptide(L)' 'MKYDTGYGASTPHGSCVHRYTKAGTYDVRATAGWTITWTGGGRSGTIDFPMTSTATVEVGEAQTVSTR' A
#
# COMPACT_ATOMS: atom_id res chain seq x y z
N MET A 1 10.38 21.13 -0.88
CA MET A 1 10.86 20.02 -1.74
C MET A 1 9.86 19.85 -2.88
N LYS A 2 10.28 20.04 -4.13
CA LYS A 2 9.46 19.76 -5.32
C LYS A 2 9.69 18.30 -5.73
N TYR A 3 8.62 17.55 -5.93
CA TYR A 3 8.66 16.19 -6.48
C TYR A 3 8.71 16.28 -8.00
N ASP A 4 9.65 15.57 -8.61
CA ASP A 4 9.72 15.41 -10.06
C ASP A 4 8.88 14.20 -10.47
N THR A 5 7.80 14.43 -11.23
CA THR A 5 6.77 13.44 -11.56
C THR A 5 7.19 12.50 -12.71
N GLY A 6 8.37 12.70 -13.30
CA GLY A 6 8.86 11.89 -14.43
C GLY A 6 9.21 10.43 -14.10
N TYR A 7 9.39 10.09 -12.83
CA TYR A 7 9.84 8.75 -12.38
C TYR A 7 8.77 7.97 -11.59
N GLY A 8 7.49 8.26 -11.79
CA GLY A 8 6.39 7.57 -11.09
C GLY A 8 6.13 8.06 -9.66
N ALA A 9 6.70 9.21 -9.28
CA ALA A 9 6.41 9.84 -8.00
C ALA A 9 5.04 10.54 -8.02
N SER A 10 3.96 9.79 -7.77
CA SER A 10 2.68 10.38 -7.38
C SER A 10 2.73 10.83 -5.92
N THR A 11 2.05 11.94 -5.59
CA THR A 11 1.80 12.30 -4.18
C THR A 11 1.12 11.12 -3.51
N PRO A 12 1.68 10.54 -2.44
CA PRO A 12 1.06 9.38 -1.82
C PRO A 12 -0.29 9.80 -1.22
N HIS A 13 -1.36 9.14 -1.64
CA HIS A 13 -2.71 9.37 -1.15
C HIS A 13 -3.22 8.10 -0.46
N GLY A 14 -3.83 8.26 0.72
CA GLY A 14 -4.35 7.17 1.54
C GLY A 14 -3.63 7.01 2.88
N SER A 15 -4.25 6.28 3.80
CA SER A 15 -3.74 6.05 5.17
C SER A 15 -2.60 5.03 5.25
N CYS A 16 -2.29 4.32 4.18
CA CYS A 16 -1.36 3.19 4.17
C CYS A 16 -0.24 3.40 3.14
N VAL A 17 0.58 4.44 3.36
CA VAL A 17 1.73 4.76 2.52
C VAL A 17 3.02 4.44 3.28
N HIS A 18 3.97 3.79 2.61
CA HIS A 18 5.33 3.60 3.10
C HIS A 18 6.35 3.99 2.02
N ARG A 19 7.48 4.59 2.42
CA ARG A 19 8.59 4.92 1.53
C ARG A 19 9.82 4.10 1.90
N TYR A 20 10.23 3.22 0.98
CA TYR A 20 11.49 2.50 1.08
C TYR A 20 12.65 3.44 0.77
N THR A 21 13.65 3.50 1.67
CA THR A 21 14.83 4.37 1.55
C THR A 21 16.09 3.62 1.15
N LYS A 22 16.01 2.31 1.04
CA LYS A 22 17.11 1.42 0.62
C LYS A 22 16.60 0.53 -0.51
N ALA A 23 17.47 0.24 -1.46
CA ALA A 23 17.20 -0.76 -2.47
C ALA A 23 17.11 -2.16 -1.84
N GLY A 24 16.26 -3.00 -2.40
CA GLY A 24 16.07 -4.38 -1.94
C GLY A 24 14.72 -4.97 -2.35
N THR A 25 14.54 -6.24 -2.01
CA THR A 25 13.29 -6.98 -2.19
C THR A 25 12.51 -6.95 -0.88
N TYR A 26 11.22 -6.58 -0.96
CA TYR A 26 10.35 -6.43 0.19
C TYR A 26 9.05 -7.20 0.00
N ASP A 27 8.63 -7.93 1.03
CA ASP A 27 7.26 -8.44 1.11
C ASP A 27 6.35 -7.36 1.66
N VAL A 28 5.44 -6.89 0.80
CA VAL A 28 4.45 -5.87 1.13
C VAL A 28 3.14 -6.58 1.48
N ARG A 29 2.70 -6.43 2.73
CA ARG A 29 1.44 -6.98 3.24
C ARG A 29 0.39 -5.88 3.37
N ALA A 30 -0.77 -6.10 2.78
CA ALA A 30 -1.94 -5.23 2.93
C ALA A 30 -3.10 -6.00 3.58
N THR A 31 -3.80 -5.34 4.51
CA THR A 31 -5.01 -5.88 5.15
C THR A 31 -6.19 -4.97 4.87
N ALA A 32 -7.23 -5.50 4.23
CA ALA A 32 -8.53 -4.84 4.07
C ALA A 32 -9.49 -5.33 5.16
N GLY A 33 -10.11 -4.41 5.91
CA GLY A 33 -11.13 -4.73 6.89
C GLY A 33 -12.53 -4.57 6.31
N TRP A 34 -13.35 -5.60 6.39
CA TRP A 34 -14.77 -5.54 6.05
C TRP A 34 -15.61 -5.74 7.30
N THR A 35 -16.71 -5.02 7.42
CA THR A 35 -17.67 -5.20 8.51
C THR A 35 -19.01 -5.55 7.89
N ILE A 36 -19.52 -6.73 8.22
CA ILE A 36 -20.79 -7.26 7.69
C ILE A 36 -21.84 -7.06 8.77
N THR A 37 -22.82 -6.19 8.52
CA THR A 37 -24.01 -6.05 9.36
C THR A 37 -25.13 -6.93 8.82
N TRP A 38 -25.77 -7.72 9.68
CA TRP A 38 -26.81 -8.66 9.27
C TRP A 38 -28.00 -8.67 10.23
N THR A 39 -29.15 -9.11 9.70
CA THR A 39 -30.38 -9.38 10.45
C THR A 39 -31.06 -10.62 9.89
N GLY A 40 -31.52 -11.54 10.75
CA GLY A 40 -32.20 -12.77 10.35
C GLY A 40 -32.68 -13.60 11.54
N GLY A 41 -33.82 -14.31 11.40
CA GLY A 41 -34.37 -15.17 12.45
C GLY A 41 -34.71 -14.46 13.77
N GLY A 42 -35.04 -13.17 13.71
CA GLY A 42 -35.31 -12.33 14.89
C GLY A 42 -34.06 -11.83 15.62
N ARG A 43 -32.86 -11.98 15.03
CA ARG A 43 -31.58 -11.51 15.59
C ARG A 43 -30.86 -10.61 14.61
N SER A 44 -29.92 -9.84 15.14
CA SER A 44 -29.05 -8.94 14.39
C SER A 44 -27.64 -8.99 14.94
N GLY A 45 -26.66 -8.63 14.12
CA GLY A 45 -25.28 -8.53 14.58
C GLY A 45 -24.33 -7.97 13.53
N THR A 46 -23.05 -7.99 13.91
CA THR A 46 -21.93 -7.56 13.08
C THR A 46 -20.87 -8.64 13.06
N ILE A 47 -20.26 -8.87 11.90
CA ILE A 47 -19.13 -9.78 11.71
C ILE A 47 -18.00 -9.00 11.06
N ASP A 48 -16.86 -8.92 11.73
CA ASP A 48 -15.65 -8.35 11.13
C ASP A 48 -14.91 -9.43 10.32
N PHE A 49 -14.52 -9.05 9.11
CA PHE A 49 -13.92 -9.94 8.13
C PHE A 49 -12.67 -9.29 7.52
N PRO A 50 -11.48 -9.52 8.11
CA PRO A 50 -10.23 -9.04 7.55
C PRO A 50 -9.76 -9.94 6.40
N MET A 51 -9.33 -9.33 5.30
CA MET A 51 -8.65 -10.00 4.19
C MET A 51 -7.20 -9.51 4.13
N THR A 52 -6.24 -10.41 4.03
CA THR A 52 -4.82 -10.09 3.86
C THR A 52 -4.35 -10.53 2.48
N SER A 53 -3.54 -9.70 1.82
CA SER A 53 -2.72 -10.10 0.68
C SER A 53 -1.26 -9.70 0.88
N THR A 54 -0.34 -10.48 0.32
CA THR A 54 1.10 -10.20 0.30
C THR A 54 1.59 -10.19 -1.14
N ALA A 55 2.40 -9.20 -1.49
CA ALA A 55 3.09 -9.11 -2.77
C ALA A 55 4.58 -8.82 -2.54
N THR A 56 5.44 -9.47 -3.30
CA THR A 56 6.87 -9.19 -3.30
C THR A 56 7.16 -8.05 -4.27
N VAL A 57 7.84 -7.01 -3.79
CA VAL A 57 8.18 -5.80 -4.54
C VAL A 57 9.68 -5.61 -4.55
N GLU A 58 10.24 -5.36 -5.73
CA GLU A 58 11.64 -4.97 -5.90
C GLU A 58 11.76 -3.44 -5.95
N VAL A 59 12.62 -2.89 -5.09
CA VAL A 59 12.92 -1.45 -5.03
C VAL A 59 14.36 -1.24 -5.44
N GLY A 60 14.57 -0.47 -6.51
CA GLY A 60 15.90 -0.08 -7.00
C GLY A 60 16.18 1.40 -6.85
N GLU A 61 17.44 1.79 -7.04
CA GLU A 61 17.85 3.19 -7.16
C GLU A 61 17.81 3.62 -8.63
N ALA A 62 17.26 4.80 -8.91
CA ALA A 62 17.41 5.46 -10.19
C ALA A 62 18.59 6.45 -10.09
N GLN A 63 19.60 6.27 -10.94
CA GLN A 63 20.77 7.15 -10.99
C GLN A 63 20.86 7.87 -12.35
N THR A 64 21.44 9.07 -12.36
CA THR A 64 21.73 9.84 -13.57
C THR A 64 23.18 10.33 -13.53
N VAL A 65 23.83 10.37 -14.69
CA VAL A 65 25.18 10.91 -14.87
C VAL A 65 25.07 12.12 -15.78
N SER A 66 25.55 13.27 -15.30
CA SER A 66 25.63 14.50 -16.08
C SER A 66 27.08 14.79 -16.43
N THR A 67 27.40 14.79 -17.71
CA THR A 67 28.70 15.22 -18.24
C THR A 67 28.59 16.68 -18.66
N ARG A 68 29.27 17.57 -17.94
CA ARG A 68 29.49 18.96 -18.37
C ARG A 68 30.68 19.04 -19.30
#